data_AF-A0A0A9AJ17-F1
#
_entry.id   AF-A0A0A9AJ17-F1
#
_cell.length_a   1.000
_cell.length_b   1.000
_cell.length_c   1.000
_cell.angle_alpha   90.00
_cell.angle_beta   90.00
_cell.angle_gamma   90.00
#
_symmetry.space_group_name_H-M   'P 1'
#
loop_
_entity.id
_entity.type
_entity.pdbx_description
1 polymer ?
#
loop_
_entity_poly.entity_id
_entity_poly.type
_entity_poly.pdbx_seq_one_letter_code
_entity_poly.pdbx_strand_id
1 'polypeptide(L)' 'MHNVIDETLALRLELLVRHIQITITVGSGNHIISRGLCHNLPLLIEREVFALDAYTFPLPDDTDIILGTPWMCGLGPIL' A
#
# COMPACT_ATOMS: atom_id res chain seq x y z
N MET A 1 -5.72 0.33 -9.43
CA MET A 1 -5.34 -0.57 -8.31
C MET A 1 -4.51 0.24 -7.34
N HIS A 2 -4.82 0.28 -6.05
CA HIS A 2 -4.06 1.06 -5.07
C HIS A 2 -2.92 0.25 -4.44
N ASN A 3 -1.92 0.92 -3.85
CA ASN A 3 -0.98 0.22 -2.97
C ASN A 3 -1.68 -0.08 -1.64
N VAL A 4 -1.46 -1.26 -1.09
CA VAL A 4 -2.08 -1.71 0.16
C VAL A 4 -1.00 -2.33 1.04
N ILE A 5 -0.93 -1.96 2.30
CA ILE A 5 -0.04 -2.55 3.31
C ILE A 5 -0.87 -3.28 4.35
N ASP A 6 -0.36 -4.42 4.83
CA ASP A 6 -1.01 -5.15 5.91
C ASP A 6 -1.08 -4.28 7.18
N GLU A 7 -2.24 -4.31 7.85
CA GLU A 7 -2.48 -3.51 9.04
C GLU A 7 -1.64 -3.95 10.25
N THR A 8 -1.38 -5.25 10.38
CA THR A 8 -0.57 -5.81 11.46
C THR A 8 0.89 -5.42 11.27
N LEU A 9 1.38 -5.48 10.03
CA LEU A 9 2.71 -4.99 9.69
C LEU A 9 2.85 -3.49 9.95
N ALA A 10 1.89 -2.67 9.50
CA ALA A 10 1.93 -1.23 9.72
C ALA A 10 1.97 -0.89 11.21
N LEU A 11 1.22 -1.62 12.04
CA LEU A 11 1.28 -1.50 13.50
C LEU A 11 2.62 -1.94 14.07
N ARG A 12 3.15 -3.09 13.64
CA ARG A 12 4.42 -3.66 14.11
C ARG A 12 5.62 -2.78 13.77
N LEU A 13 5.58 -2.08 12.65
CA LEU A 13 6.59 -1.11 12.22
C LEU A 13 6.34 0.31 12.76
N GLU A 14 5.30 0.49 13.59
CA GLU A 14 4.94 1.79 14.19
C GLU A 14 4.76 2.90 13.14
N LEU A 15 4.20 2.55 11.98
CA LEU A 15 3.98 3.52 10.91
C LEU A 15 2.92 4.55 11.31
N LEU A 16 3.12 5.79 10.87
CA LEU A 16 2.12 6.84 11.02
C LEU A 16 0.94 6.57 10.08
N VAL A 17 -0.12 5.97 10.61
CA VAL A 17 -1.37 5.72 9.88
C VAL A 17 -2.34 6.88 10.08
N ARG A 18 -2.66 7.60 9.00
CA ARG A 18 -3.72 8.61 9.01
C ARG A 18 -5.07 7.92 8.93
N HIS A 19 -6.00 8.29 9.81
CA HIS A 19 -7.37 7.80 9.72
C HIS A 19 -8.09 8.44 8.54
N ILE A 20 -8.57 7.62 7.61
CA ILE A 20 -9.35 8.02 6.45
C ILE A 20 -10.43 6.97 6.21
N GLN A 21 -11.32 7.15 5.24
CA GLN A 21 -12.20 6.07 4.81
C GLN A 21 -12.39 6.13 3.31
N ILE A 22 -11.94 5.09 2.61
CA ILE A 22 -12.12 4.97 1.16
C ILE A 22 -12.55 3.56 0.77
N THR A 23 -13.25 3.46 -0.36
CA THR A 23 -13.56 2.19 -1.00
C THR A 23 -12.50 1.86 -2.04
N ILE A 24 -11.87 0.69 -1.92
CA ILE A 24 -10.88 0.18 -2.85
C ILE A 24 -11.51 -0.98 -3.62
N THR A 25 -11.44 -0.93 -4.95
CA THR A 25 -11.75 -2.09 -5.79
C THR A 25 -10.50 -2.97 -5.91
N VAL A 26 -10.64 -4.25 -5.55
CA VAL A 26 -9.56 -5.23 -5.66
C VAL A 26 -9.63 -5.98 -6.99
N GLY A 27 -8.58 -6.76 -7.31
CA GLY A 27 -8.46 -7.45 -8.60
C GLY A 27 -9.59 -8.44 -8.93
N SER A 28 -10.32 -8.92 -7.92
CA SER A 28 -11.51 -9.77 -8.11
C SER A 28 -12.78 -9.00 -8.51
N GLY A 29 -12.73 -7.66 -8.54
CA GLY A 29 -13.92 -6.81 -8.71
C GLY A 29 -14.69 -6.54 -7.41
N ASN A 30 -14.32 -7.20 -6.30
CA ASN A 30 -14.89 -6.90 -5.00
C ASN A 30 -14.44 -5.52 -4.50
N HIS A 31 -15.23 -4.97 -3.56
CA HIS A 31 -14.90 -3.72 -2.88
C HIS A 31 -14.53 -3.98 -1.43
N ILE A 32 -13.47 -3.33 -0.97
CA ILE A 32 -13.05 -3.31 0.43
C ILE A 32 -13.04 -1.88 0.94
N ILE A 33 -13.21 -1.72 2.26
CA ILE A 33 -13.11 -0.41 2.91
C ILE A 33 -11.77 -0.35 3.62
N SER A 34 -10.90 0.55 3.17
CA SER A 34 -9.69 0.90 3.91
C SER A 34 -9.98 2.07 4.85
N ARG A 35 -9.41 2.00 6.06
CA ARG A 35 -9.58 3.01 7.11
C ARG A 35 -8.29 3.75 7.50
N GLY A 36 -7.19 3.41 6.84
CA GLY A 36 -5.88 3.96 7.17
C GLY A 36 -5.07 4.25 5.92
N LEU A 37 -4.24 5.28 6.02
CA LEU A 37 -3.29 5.66 4.98
C LEU A 37 -1.92 5.93 5.60
N CYS A 38 -0.94 5.13 5.20
CA CYS A 38 0.47 5.46 5.34
C CYS A 38 0.83 6.39 4.18
N HIS A 39 1.01 7.68 4.48
CA HIS A 39 1.36 8.68 3.48
C HIS A 39 2.88 8.83 3.38
N ASN A 40 3.40 8.95 2.16
CA ASN A 40 4.84 9.11 1.87
C ASN A 40 5.69 8.03 2.56
N LEU A 41 5.23 6.77 2.50
CA LEU A 41 5.93 5.61 3.04
C LEU A 41 7.21 5.34 2.23
N PRO A 42 8.41 5.38 2.85
CA PRO A 42 9.63 4.99 2.17
C PRO A 42 9.68 3.47 2.01
N LEU A 43 9.86 3.02 0.77
CA LEU A 43 10.07 1.63 0.40
C LEU A 43 11.42 1.49 -0.30
N LEU A 44 12.35 0.79 0.34
CA LEU A 44 13.64 0.45 -0.26
C LEU A 44 13.48 -0.85 -1.08
N ILE A 45 13.75 -0.77 -2.38
CA ILE A 45 13.88 -1.95 -3.24
C ILE A 45 15.29 -1.93 -3.82
N GLU A 46 16.09 -2.96 -3.48
CA GLU A 46 17.53 -3.02 -3.78
C GLU A 46 18.28 -1.80 -3.25
N ARG A 47 18.58 -0.81 -4.11
CA ARG A 47 19.32 0.41 -3.78
C ARG A 47 18.50 1.68 -3.96
N GLU A 48 17.27 1.56 -4.43
CA GLU A 48 16.40 2.68 -4.77
C GLU A 48 15.31 2.84 -3.72
N VAL A 49 15.09 4.08 -3.30
CA VAL A 49 14.03 4.43 -2.34
C VAL A 49 12.85 5.02 -3.10
N PHE A 50 11.72 4.35 -2.98
CA PHE A 50 10.45 4.81 -3.51
C PHE A 50 9.63 5.43 -2.38
N ALA A 51 9.01 6.58 -2.64
CA ALA A 51 8.01 7.15 -1.77
C ALA A 51 6.63 6.83 -2.32
N LEU A 52 5.79 6.18 -1.52
CA LEU A 52 4.45 5.78 -1.96
C LEU A 52 3.40 6.00 -0.87
N ASP A 53 2.18 6.23 -1.31
CA ASP A 53 1.01 6.18 -0.45
C ASP A 53 0.46 4.76 -0.43
N ALA A 54 0.25 4.19 0.76
CA ALA A 54 -0.29 2.84 0.96
C ALA A 54 -1.49 2.86 1.91
N TYR A 55 -2.60 2.28 1.45
CA TYR A 55 -3.79 2.10 2.25
C TYR A 55 -3.65 0.88 3.16
N THR A 56 -4.20 0.93 4.37
CA THR A 56 -4.15 -0.22 5.28
C THR A 56 -5.36 -1.13 5.08
N PHE A 57 -5.13 -2.43 5.06
CA PHE A 57 -6.18 -3.45 5.03
C PHE A 57 -5.61 -4.79 5.51
N PRO A 58 -6.39 -5.65 6.20
CA PRO A 58 -5.93 -7.01 6.51
C PRO A 58 -5.63 -7.78 5.23
N LEU A 59 -4.37 -8.16 5.03
CA LEU A 59 -3.97 -8.94 3.86
C LEU A 59 -3.95 -10.45 4.21
N PRO A 60 -4.00 -11.33 3.20
CA PRO A 60 -3.77 -12.75 3.43
C PRO A 60 -2.42 -12.99 4.11
N ASP A 61 -2.34 -14.10 4.84
CA ASP A 61 -1.09 -14.55 5.46
C ASP A 61 0.05 -14.57 4.42
N ASP A 62 1.25 -14.17 4.85
CA ASP A 62 2.47 -14.03 4.05
C ASP A 62 2.49 -12.88 3.01
N THR A 63 1.50 -11.97 3.00
CA THR A 63 1.56 -10.75 2.16
C THR A 63 1.69 -9.49 3.01
N ASP A 64 2.86 -8.86 2.96
CA ASP A 64 3.16 -7.62 3.68
C ASP A 64 2.63 -6.37 2.96
N ILE A 65 2.82 -6.30 1.64
CA ILE A 65 2.46 -5.14 0.82
C ILE A 65 2.06 -5.56 -0.61
N ILE A 66 1.01 -4.94 -1.14
CA ILE A 66 0.59 -5.02 -2.53
C ILE A 66 0.95 -3.68 -3.20
N LEU A 67 1.77 -3.74 -4.25
CA LEU A 67 2.11 -2.57 -5.06
C LEU A 67 1.16 -2.47 -6.25
N GLY A 68 0.37 -1.39 -6.26
CA GLY A 68 -0.64 -1.13 -7.28
C GLY A 68 -0.10 -0.27 -8.44
N THR A 69 -1.04 0.19 -9.27
CA THR A 69 -0.73 1.02 -10.43
C THR A 69 -0.07 2.36 -10.09
N PRO A 70 -0.39 3.07 -8.98
CA PRO A 70 0.31 4.30 -8.60
C PRO A 70 1.82 4.10 -8.43
N TRP A 71 2.24 3.00 -7.79
CA TRP A 71 3.66 2.69 -7.67
C TRP A 71 4.28 2.37 -9.04
N MET A 72 3.63 1.52 -9.86
CA MET A 72 4.15 1.17 -11.19
C MET A 72 4.30 2.40 -12.11
N CYS A 73 3.35 3.33 -12.08
CA CYS A 73 3.45 4.57 -12.84
C CYS A 73 4.62 5.46 -12.38
N GLY A 74 5.03 5.35 -11.11
CA GLY A 74 6.18 6.06 -10.55
C GLY A 74 7.54 5.55 -11.04
N LEU A 75 7.60 4.35 -11.64
CA LEU A 75 8.84 3.80 -12.19
C LEU A 75 9.28 4.50 -13.48
N GLY A 76 8.41 5.30 -14.10
CA GLY A 76 8.63 5.82 -15.45
C GLY A 76 8.50 4.72 -16.52
N PRO A 77 9.00 4.95 -17.74
CA PRO A 77 8.98 3.93 -18.79
C PRO A 77 9.75 2.67 -18.37
N ILE A 78 9.05 1.54 -18.32
CA ILE A 78 9.66 0.23 -18.16
C ILE A 78 10.13 -0.21 -19.55
N LEU A 79 11.44 -0.31 -19.74
CA LEU A 79 12.07 -0.74 -20.99
C LEU A 79 12.22 -2.27 -21.06
#